data_AF-A0A1B6FTX0-F1
#
_entry.id   AF-A0A1B6FTX0-F1
#
_cell.length_a   1.000
_cell.length_b   1.000
_cell.length_c   1.000
_cell.angle_alpha   90.00
_cell.angle_beta   90.00
_cell.angle_gamma   90.00
#
_symmetry.space_group_name_H-M   'P 1'
#
loop_
_entity.id
_entity.type
_entity.pdbx_description
1 polymer ?
#
loop_
_entity_poly.entity_id
_entity_poly.type
_entity_poly.pdbx_seq_one_letter_code
_entity_poly.pdbx_strand_id
1 'polypeptide(L)'
;FYASLYFVHKQLPASSRNAHTKAANTYRVAVVEYSPSLDPSLDAEKNMMYNVKNYKEYIKTAGSTISADIIVFPEYGLTGHNNKDPYQIIPDPADQVVPCDHNSTYGAALVELSCAARDASIYVVLNLG
;
A
#
# COMPACT_ATOMS: atom_id res chain seq x y z
N PHE A 1 13.37 -16.60 4.69
CA PHE A 1 12.60 -15.40 5.02
C PHE A 1 12.86 -14.37 3.93
N TYR A 2 11.94 -14.27 2.96
CA TYR A 2 11.96 -13.21 1.95
C TYR A 2 10.78 -12.30 2.30
N ALA A 3 11.04 -11.23 3.05
CA ALA A 3 10.05 -10.18 3.25
C ALA A 3 10.13 -9.24 2.04
N SER A 4 9.09 -9.21 1.22
CA SER A 4 9.05 -8.31 0.07
C SER A 4 8.47 -6.96 0.52
N LEU A 5 9.33 -5.95 0.61
CA LEU A 5 8.93 -4.58 0.91
C LEU A 5 8.45 -3.91 -0.39
N TYR A 6 7.18 -3.52 -0.45
CA TYR A 6 6.62 -2.86 -1.62
C TYR A 6 6.37 -1.38 -1.38
N PHE A 7 6.83 -0.57 -2.34
CA PHE A 7 6.59 0.85 -2.42
C PHE A 7 5.56 1.13 -3.51
N VAL A 8 4.41 1.67 -3.13
CA VAL A 8 3.48 2.20 -4.15
C VAL A 8 3.91 3.62 -4.51
N HIS A 9 4.24 3.83 -5.79
CA HIS A 9 4.66 5.13 -6.30
C HIS A 9 3.49 6.08 -6.53
N LYS A 10 3.71 7.35 -6.19
CA LYS A 10 2.84 8.47 -6.55
C LYS A 10 2.97 8.75 -8.05
N GLN A 11 1.90 8.53 -8.83
CA GLN A 11 1.89 8.98 -10.22
C GLN A 11 1.38 10.42 -10.29
N LEU A 12 2.31 11.34 -10.52
CA LEU A 12 2.05 12.75 -10.75
C LEU A 12 1.69 12.99 -12.23
N PRO A 13 0.83 13.96 -12.57
CA PRO A 13 0.47 14.28 -13.95
C PRO A 13 1.70 14.57 -14.83
N ALA A 14 1.59 14.33 -16.14
CA ALA A 14 2.71 14.38 -17.08
C ALA A 14 3.50 15.70 -17.08
N SER A 15 2.86 16.85 -16.79
CA SER A 15 3.54 18.16 -16.69
C SER A 15 4.38 18.33 -15.41
N SER A 16 4.21 17.43 -14.44
CA SER A 16 4.95 17.38 -13.18
C SER A 16 6.01 16.27 -13.12
N ARG A 17 6.23 15.52 -14.22
CA ARG A 17 7.37 14.58 -14.30
C ARG A 17 8.73 15.26 -14.14
N ASN A 18 8.81 16.57 -14.43
CA ASN A 18 9.97 17.42 -14.16
C ASN A 18 9.85 18.27 -12.87
N ALA A 19 8.73 18.17 -12.14
CA ALA A 19 8.45 18.99 -10.95
C ALA A 19 9.00 18.40 -9.64
N HIS A 20 9.63 17.21 -9.68
CA HIS A 20 10.43 16.70 -8.56
C HIS A 20 11.81 17.39 -8.43
N THR A 21 12.00 18.57 -9.03
CA THR A 21 13.14 19.46 -8.76
C THR A 21 12.86 20.49 -7.68
N LYS A 22 11.66 20.55 -7.10
CA LYS A 22 11.50 21.21 -5.81
C LYS A 22 11.88 20.21 -4.73
N ALA A 23 13.18 20.11 -4.46
CA ALA A 23 13.68 19.46 -3.25
C ALA A 23 13.03 20.15 -2.05
N ALA A 24 11.95 19.57 -1.54
CA ALA A 24 11.49 19.91 -0.21
C ALA A 24 12.61 19.43 0.73
N ASN A 25 13.22 20.35 1.48
CA ASN A 25 14.28 20.01 2.42
C ASN A 25 13.79 19.15 3.59
N THR A 26 12.48 18.90 3.68
CA THR A 26 11.83 18.08 4.70
C THR A 26 10.68 17.28 4.07
N TYR A 27 10.36 16.14 4.69
CA TYR A 27 9.22 15.29 4.35
C TYR A 27 8.49 14.89 5.63
N ARG A 28 7.20 14.60 5.52
CA ARG A 28 6.33 14.20 6.64
C ARG A 28 5.98 12.73 6.52
N VAL A 29 6.22 11.98 7.58
CA VAL A 29 5.94 10.55 7.64
C VAL A 29 4.85 10.27 8.65
N ALA A 30 3.88 9.46 8.27
CA ALA A 30 2.95 8.80 9.17
C ALA A 30 3.39 7.36 9.39
N VAL A 31 3.38 6.90 10.65
CA VAL A 31 3.65 5.50 11.00
C VAL A 31 2.41 4.96 11.70
N VAL A 32 1.96 3.79 11.27
CA VAL A 32 0.77 3.14 11.83
C VAL A 32 1.20 2.01 12.75
N GLU A 33 0.72 2.03 13.99
CA GLU A 33 0.69 0.85 14.85
C GLU A 33 -0.62 0.11 14.59
N TYR A 34 -0.53 -1.15 14.14
CA TYR A 34 -1.70 -1.91 13.71
C TYR A 34 -1.57 -3.40 14.04
N SER A 35 -2.66 -3.98 14.52
CA SER A 35 -2.82 -5.42 14.67
C SER A 35 -3.86 -5.93 13.67
N PRO A 36 -3.53 -6.95 12.85
CA PRO A 36 -4.45 -7.48 11.85
C PRO A 36 -5.69 -8.08 12.52
N SER A 37 -6.86 -7.73 11.97
CA SER A 37 -8.12 -8.36 12.33
C SER A 37 -8.23 -9.69 11.61
N LEU A 38 -8.33 -10.77 12.37
CA LEU A 38 -8.41 -12.14 11.86
C LEU A 38 -9.68 -12.82 12.37
N ASP A 39 -10.46 -13.36 11.46
CA ASP A 39 -11.58 -14.25 11.72
C ASP A 39 -11.16 -15.68 11.31
N PRO A 40 -11.03 -16.62 12.27
CA PRO A 40 -10.66 -18.01 11.99
C PRO A 40 -11.66 -18.77 11.11
N SER A 41 -12.88 -18.25 10.95
CA SER A 41 -13.90 -18.83 10.07
C SER A 41 -13.75 -18.43 8.60
N LEU A 42 -12.90 -17.44 8.31
CA LEU A 42 -12.65 -16.93 6.97
C LEU A 42 -11.33 -17.44 6.39
N ASP A 43 -11.27 -17.52 5.07
CA ASP A 43 -10.03 -17.78 4.35
C ASP A 43 -9.04 -16.61 4.46
N ALA A 44 -7.78 -16.88 4.12
CA ALA A 44 -6.69 -15.92 4.24
C ALA A 44 -6.92 -14.65 3.40
N GLU A 45 -7.49 -14.81 2.20
CA GLU A 45 -7.75 -13.70 1.29
C GLU A 45 -8.82 -12.75 1.84
N LYS A 46 -9.93 -13.28 2.38
CA LYS A 46 -10.97 -12.45 3.01
C LYS A 46 -10.45 -11.71 4.24
N ASN A 47 -9.68 -12.39 5.09
CA ASN A 47 -9.03 -11.76 6.24
C ASN A 47 -8.09 -10.61 5.80
N MET A 48 -7.27 -10.86 4.79
CA MET A 48 -6.40 -9.83 4.21
C MET A 48 -7.22 -8.64 3.68
N MET A 49 -8.31 -8.88 2.96
CA MET A 49 -9.18 -7.81 2.43
C MET A 49 -9.89 -6.99 3.52
N TYR A 50 -10.19 -7.58 4.69
CA TYR A 50 -10.65 -6.80 5.84
C TYR A 50 -9.60 -5.83 6.35
N ASN A 51 -8.33 -6.26 6.41
CA ASN A 51 -7.24 -5.37 6.80
C ASN A 51 -6.96 -4.30 5.74
N VAL A 52 -7.07 -4.62 4.44
CA VAL A 52 -6.99 -3.64 3.34
C VAL A 52 -7.98 -2.51 3.55
N LYS A 53 -9.23 -2.80 3.94
CA LYS A 53 -10.24 -1.76 4.20
C LYS A 53 -9.78 -0.77 5.27
N ASN A 54 -9.17 -1.25 6.36
CA ASN A 54 -8.63 -0.40 7.42
C ASN A 54 -7.42 0.41 6.93
N TYR A 55 -6.52 -0.20 6.16
CA TYR A 55 -5.35 0.46 5.58
C TYR A 55 -5.76 1.63 4.68
N LYS A 56 -6.79 1.44 3.84
CA LYS A 56 -7.31 2.49 2.97
C LYS A 56 -7.76 3.73 3.74
N GLU A 57 -8.41 3.56 4.90
CA GLU A 57 -8.80 4.70 5.74
C GLU A 57 -7.57 5.41 6.31
N TYR A 58 -6.57 4.67 6.82
CA TYR A 58 -5.32 5.28 7.29
C TYR A 58 -4.55 6.02 6.18
N ILE A 59 -4.46 5.44 4.98
CA ILE A 59 -3.84 6.05 3.81
C ILE A 59 -4.56 7.36 3.46
N LYS A 60 -5.89 7.33 3.42
CA LYS A 60 -6.71 8.51 3.15
C LYS A 60 -6.50 9.59 4.22
N THR A 61 -6.54 9.25 5.51
CA THR A 61 -6.28 10.20 6.59
C THR A 61 -4.87 10.79 6.50
N ALA A 62 -3.86 9.96 6.24
CA ALA A 62 -2.47 10.42 6.13
C ALA A 62 -2.28 11.37 4.95
N GLY A 63 -2.78 11.03 3.76
CA GLY A 63 -2.64 11.87 2.57
C GLY A 63 -3.51 13.11 2.60
N SER A 64 -4.81 12.96 2.89
CA SER A 64 -5.79 14.05 2.77
C SER A 64 -5.89 14.95 4.00
N THR A 65 -5.79 14.39 5.21
CA THR A 65 -6.01 15.16 6.45
C THR A 65 -4.69 15.60 7.07
N ILE A 66 -3.74 14.67 7.18
CA ILE A 66 -2.44 14.96 7.79
C ILE A 66 -1.52 15.61 6.77
N SER A 67 -1.68 15.36 5.47
CA SER A 67 -0.74 15.77 4.41
C SER A 67 0.67 15.22 4.66
N ALA A 68 0.74 13.92 4.98
CA ALA A 68 1.99 13.16 4.98
C ALA A 68 2.42 12.84 3.55
N ASP A 69 3.73 12.77 3.33
CA ASP A 69 4.33 12.36 2.06
C ASP A 69 4.43 10.83 1.96
N ILE A 70 4.62 10.17 3.11
CA ILE A 70 4.81 8.73 3.23
C ILE A 70 3.99 8.20 4.41
N ILE A 71 3.34 7.04 4.24
CA ILE A 71 2.76 6.25 5.33
C ILE A 71 3.41 4.87 5.38
N VAL A 72 3.80 4.43 6.59
CA VAL A 72 4.45 3.15 6.83
C VAL A 72 3.58 2.26 7.72
N PHE A 73 3.35 1.02 7.27
CA PHE A 73 2.60 0.00 7.99
C PHE A 73 3.52 -1.09 8.56
N PRO A 74 3.09 -1.80 9.62
CA PRO A 74 3.90 -2.83 10.27
C PRO A 74 3.99 -4.11 9.43
N GLU A 75 5.05 -4.89 9.66
CA GLU A 75 5.19 -6.26 9.15
C GLU A 75 4.04 -7.15 9.65
N TYR A 76 3.55 -8.06 8.79
CA TYR A 76 2.37 -8.91 9.05
C TYR A 76 1.08 -8.13 9.35
N GLY A 77 1.05 -6.80 9.20
CA GLY A 77 -0.14 -6.02 9.51
C GLY A 77 -1.30 -6.26 8.54
N LEU A 78 -1.05 -6.84 7.36
CA LEU A 78 -2.08 -7.15 6.37
C LEU A 78 -2.60 -8.58 6.50
N THR A 79 -1.72 -9.55 6.71
CA THR A 79 -2.04 -10.99 6.68
C THR A 79 -2.10 -11.64 8.06
N GLY A 80 -1.33 -11.13 9.03
CA GLY A 80 -1.15 -11.71 10.35
C GLY A 80 -0.20 -12.90 10.38
N HIS A 81 0.46 -13.10 11.53
CA HIS A 81 1.56 -14.06 11.66
C HIS A 81 1.17 -15.54 11.46
N ASN A 82 -0.08 -15.90 11.74
CA ASN A 82 -0.54 -17.29 11.73
C ASN A 82 -1.35 -17.65 10.49
N ASN A 83 -1.54 -16.71 9.57
CA ASN A 83 -2.28 -16.95 8.35
C ASN A 83 -1.31 -17.42 7.27
N LYS A 84 -1.72 -18.38 6.43
CA LYS A 84 -0.90 -18.69 5.25
C LYS A 84 -1.00 -17.50 4.31
N ASP A 85 0.11 -16.78 4.12
CA ASP A 85 0.13 -15.61 3.24
C ASP A 85 -0.37 -16.04 1.84
N PRO A 86 -1.44 -15.40 1.32
CA PRO A 86 -1.89 -15.70 -0.02
C PRO A 86 -0.79 -15.28 -1.01
N TYR A 87 -0.47 -16.15 -1.96
CA TYR A 87 0.51 -15.82 -3.00
C TYR A 87 0.05 -14.60 -3.79
N GLN A 88 0.88 -13.56 -3.81
CA GLN A 88 0.65 -12.36 -4.62
C GLN A 88 1.61 -12.34 -5.80
N ILE A 89 1.10 -12.00 -6.98
CA ILE A 89 1.96 -11.61 -8.10
C ILE A 89 2.27 -10.13 -7.93
N ILE A 90 3.55 -9.81 -7.87
CA ILE A 90 3.98 -8.43 -7.74
C ILE A 90 4.89 -8.06 -8.92
N PRO A 91 4.61 -6.95 -9.64
CA PRO A 91 5.40 -6.57 -10.80
C PRO A 91 6.81 -6.16 -10.40
N ASP A 92 7.75 -6.34 -11.32
CA ASP A 92 9.07 -5.74 -11.18
C ASP A 92 8.90 -4.21 -11.27
N PRO A 93 9.49 -3.42 -10.35
CA PRO A 93 9.46 -1.96 -10.46
C PRO A 93 9.97 -1.42 -11.81
N ALA A 94 10.86 -2.14 -12.49
CA ALA A 94 11.38 -1.79 -13.81
C ALA A 94 10.32 -1.86 -14.91
N ASP A 95 9.24 -2.64 -14.73
CA ASP A 95 8.13 -2.74 -15.68
C ASP A 95 7.24 -1.47 -15.67
N GLN A 96 7.41 -0.60 -14.67
CA GLN A 96 6.68 0.66 -14.50
C GLN A 96 5.15 0.50 -14.53
N VAL A 97 4.65 -0.66 -14.09
CA VAL A 97 3.22 -0.95 -14.03
C VAL A 97 2.60 -0.34 -12.76
N VAL A 98 1.41 0.23 -12.92
CA VAL A 98 0.58 0.67 -11.80
C VAL A 98 -0.51 -0.38 -11.58
N PRO A 99 -0.48 -1.15 -10.46
CA PRO A 99 -1.46 -2.21 -10.22
C PRO A 99 -2.92 -1.72 -10.22
N CYS A 100 -3.17 -0.48 -9.78
CA CYS A 100 -4.52 0.10 -9.79
C CYS A 100 -5.18 0.14 -11.19
N ASP A 101 -4.39 0.19 -12.28
CA ASP A 101 -4.92 0.21 -13.65
C ASP A 101 -5.14 -1.20 -14.24
N HIS A 102 -4.82 -2.26 -13.49
CA HIS A 102 -4.76 -3.65 -13.95
C HIS A 102 -5.54 -4.59 -13.04
N ASN A 103 -6.85 -4.35 -12.90
CA ASN A 103 -7.74 -5.04 -11.97
C ASN A 103 -7.90 -6.56 -12.18
N SER A 104 -7.47 -7.10 -13.33
CA SER A 104 -7.56 -8.53 -13.67
C SER A 104 -6.22 -9.27 -13.59
N THR A 105 -5.10 -8.56 -13.44
CA THR A 105 -3.74 -9.13 -13.51
C THR A 105 -3.14 -9.34 -12.13
N TYR A 106 -3.41 -8.44 -11.19
CA TYR A 106 -2.84 -8.46 -9.84
C TYR A 106 -3.90 -8.79 -8.79
N GLY A 107 -3.46 -9.32 -7.65
CA GLY A 107 -4.36 -9.63 -6.54
C GLY A 107 -5.08 -8.40 -6.01
N ALA A 108 -6.33 -8.59 -5.57
CA ALA A 108 -7.23 -7.51 -5.18
C ALA A 108 -6.63 -6.58 -4.11
N ALA A 109 -5.91 -7.13 -3.13
CA ALA A 109 -5.24 -6.33 -2.10
C ALA A 109 -4.21 -5.36 -2.67
N LEU A 110 -3.34 -5.80 -3.58
CA LEU A 110 -2.34 -4.95 -4.22
C LEU A 110 -2.99 -3.86 -5.07
N VAL A 111 -4.04 -4.21 -5.82
CA VAL A 111 -4.80 -3.26 -6.66
C VAL A 111 -5.44 -2.18 -5.79
N GLU A 112 -6.19 -2.58 -4.76
CA GLU A 112 -6.92 -1.67 -3.86
C GLU A 112 -5.99 -0.73 -3.08
N LEU A 113 -4.86 -1.24 -2.57
CA LEU A 113 -3.86 -0.43 -1.88
C LEU A 113 -3.13 0.50 -2.87
N SER A 114 -2.86 0.03 -4.09
CA SER A 114 -2.31 0.87 -5.16
C SER A 114 -3.23 2.04 -5.50
N CYS A 115 -4.54 1.79 -5.61
CA CYS A 115 -5.54 2.81 -5.86
C CYS A 115 -5.62 3.81 -4.70
N ALA A 116 -5.66 3.33 -3.46
CA ALA A 116 -5.73 4.22 -2.30
C ALA A 116 -4.52 5.16 -2.20
N ALA A 117 -3.31 4.65 -2.47
CA ALA A 117 -2.10 5.47 -2.52
C ALA A 117 -2.18 6.55 -3.61
N ARG A 118 -2.66 6.18 -4.80
CA ARG A 118 -2.85 7.11 -5.93
C ARG A 118 -3.85 8.19 -5.60
N ASP A 119 -5.02 7.81 -5.09
CA ASP A 119 -6.12 8.72 -4.77
C ASP A 119 -5.75 9.68 -3.62
N ALA A 120 -5.01 9.19 -2.63
CA ALA A 120 -4.50 10.01 -1.52
C ALA A 120 -3.19 10.75 -1.87
N SER A 121 -2.61 10.53 -3.05
CA SER A 121 -1.38 11.18 -3.52
C SER A 121 -0.19 11.06 -2.55
N ILE A 122 -0.04 9.87 -1.94
CA ILE A 122 0.94 9.55 -0.89
C ILE A 122 1.75 8.30 -1.23
N TYR A 123 3.01 8.20 -0.79
CA TYR A 123 3.77 6.95 -0.85
C TYR A 123 3.33 6.01 0.27
N VAL A 124 3.13 4.74 -0.05
CA VAL A 124 2.73 3.71 0.92
C VAL A 124 3.82 2.65 1.01
N VAL A 125 4.25 2.36 2.23
CA VAL A 125 5.18 1.28 2.56
C VAL A 125 4.41 0.21 3.32
N LEU A 126 4.43 -1.00 2.79
CA LEU A 126 3.67 -2.13 3.32
C LEU A 126 4.43 -3.45 3.12
N ASN A 127 4.00 -4.46 3.87
CA ASN A 127 4.42 -5.84 3.73
C ASN A 127 3.19 -6.68 3.31
N LEU A 128 3.34 -7.51 2.29
CA LEU A 128 2.23 -8.26 1.68
C LEU A 128 2.21 -9.75 2.07
N GLY A 129 3.12 -10.18 2.97
CA GLY A 129 3.48 -11.58 3.18
C GLY A 129 4.83 -11.87 2.56
#